data_AF-A0A4Y2GV25-F1
#
_entry.id   AF-A0A4Y2GV25-F1
#
_cell.length_a   1.000
_cell.length_b   1.000
_cell.length_c   1.000
_cell.angle_alpha   90.00
_cell.angle_beta   90.00
_cell.angle_gamma   90.00
#
_symmetry.space_group_name_H-M   'P 1'
#
loop_
_entity.id
_entity.type
_entity.pdbx_description
1 polymer ?
#
loop_
_entity_poly.entity_id
_entity_poly.type
_entity_poly.pdbx_seq_one_letter_code
_entity_poly.pdbx_strand_id
1 'polypeptide(L)'
;MHELRERYPAIYQEFLKGNFVMKKSERPFSAISDDQAHEQNNKLTKSDGGAIGILDALERKWRMLHPGEKAPDDKSLNRWMKKFKETGSVAKAASPGTSEENVEHIRQSCVRSSKRSIAR
;
A
#
# COMPACT_ATOMS: atom_id res chain seq x y z
N MET A 1 -17.43 0.42 30.29
CA MET A 1 -18.01 1.59 29.57
C MET A 1 -18.12 2.84 30.44
N HIS A 2 -18.50 2.75 31.73
CA HIS A 2 -18.52 3.90 32.63
C HIS A 2 -17.16 4.59 32.76
N GLU A 3 -16.08 3.82 32.86
CA GLU A 3 -14.72 4.37 32.96
C GLU A 3 -14.26 5.16 31.72
N LEU A 4 -14.68 4.79 30.50
CA LEU A 4 -14.27 5.51 29.28
C LEU A 4 -14.99 6.86 29.18
N ARG A 5 -16.29 6.90 29.49
CA ARG A 5 -17.09 8.12 29.46
C ARG A 5 -16.57 9.15 30.47
N GLU A 6 -16.19 8.70 31.67
CA GLU A 6 -15.77 9.59 32.75
C GLU A 6 -14.30 10.02 32.63
N ARG A 7 -13.41 9.12 32.17
CA ARG A 7 -11.97 9.35 32.13
C ARG A 7 -11.49 9.96 30.81
N TYR A 8 -12.15 9.64 29.70
CA TYR A 8 -11.81 10.12 28.36
C TYR A 8 -13.08 10.46 27.54
N PRO A 9 -13.82 11.52 27.92
CA PRO A 9 -15.10 11.85 27.30
C PRO A 9 -15.01 12.14 25.80
N ALA A 10 -13.90 12.72 25.32
CA ALA A 10 -13.66 12.96 23.91
C ALA A 10 -13.59 11.65 23.10
N ILE A 11 -12.84 10.66 23.59
CA ILE A 11 -12.73 9.34 22.94
C ILE A 11 -14.09 8.63 22.95
N TYR A 12 -14.83 8.75 24.05
CA TYR A 12 -16.18 8.19 24.16
C TYR A 12 -17.15 8.77 23.11
N GLN A 13 -17.07 10.08 22.83
CA GLN A 13 -17.88 10.71 21.77
C GLN A 13 -17.52 10.16 20.39
N GLU A 14 -16.23 10.03 20.08
CA GLU A 14 -15.78 9.45 18.81
C GLU A 14 -16.19 7.98 18.68
N PHE A 15 -16.21 7.23 19.79
CA PHE A 15 -16.70 5.86 19.83
C PHE A 15 -18.19 5.76 19.49
N LEU A 16 -19.02 6.66 20.05
CA LEU A 16 -20.45 6.73 19.71
C LEU A 16 -20.71 7.13 18.26
N LYS A 17 -19.83 7.95 17.67
CA LYS A 17 -19.89 8.28 16.24
C LYS A 17 -19.53 7.10 15.32
N GLY A 18 -18.92 6.05 15.86
CA GLY A 18 -18.52 4.86 15.10
C GLY A 18 -17.20 5.05 14.34
N ASN A 19 -16.32 5.95 14.78
CA ASN A 19 -15.04 6.23 14.11
C ASN A 19 -13.95 5.15 14.32
N PHE A 20 -14.29 4.06 15.02
CA PHE A 20 -13.41 2.92 15.31
C PHE A 20 -13.94 1.60 14.72
N VAL A 21 -14.94 1.70 13.85
CA VAL A 21 -15.57 0.55 13.21
C VAL A 21 -15.57 0.74 11.69
N MET A 22 -15.07 -0.27 10.97
CA MET A 22 -15.20 -0.36 9.53
C MET A 22 -16.51 -1.02 9.15
N LYS A 23 -17.20 -0.47 8.14
CA LYS A 23 -18.37 -1.11 7.54
C LYS A 23 -17.95 -1.88 6.30
N LYS A 24 -18.09 -3.21 6.33
CA LYS A 24 -17.80 -4.06 5.17
C LYS A 24 -18.82 -3.88 4.03
N SER A 25 -20.02 -3.39 4.33
CA SER A 25 -21.09 -3.18 3.36
C SER A 25 -22.04 -2.09 3.85
N GLU A 26 -23.08 -1.77 3.07
CA GLU A 26 -24.15 -0.86 3.51
C GLU A 26 -25.17 -1.55 4.44
N ARG A 27 -25.04 -2.86 4.68
CA ARG A 27 -25.96 -3.61 5.54
C ARG A 27 -25.80 -3.19 7.02
N PRO A 28 -26.90 -3.16 7.78
CA PRO A 28 -26.90 -2.67 9.17
C PRO A 28 -25.97 -3.45 10.11
N PHE A 29 -25.75 -4.75 9.86
CA PHE A 29 -24.87 -5.62 10.66
C PHE A 29 -23.54 -5.91 9.96
N SER A 30 -22.88 -4.88 9.44
CA SER A 30 -21.58 -5.04 8.77
C SER A 30 -20.47 -4.16 9.34
N ALA A 31 -20.77 -3.40 10.39
CA ALA A 31 -19.79 -2.70 11.18
C ALA A 31 -19.01 -3.70 12.04
N ILE A 32 -17.68 -3.67 11.92
CA ILE A 32 -16.74 -4.46 12.71
C ILE A 32 -15.69 -3.52 13.27
N SER A 33 -15.10 -3.83 14.43
CA SER A 33 -13.99 -3.01 14.94
C SER A 33 -12.80 -3.06 14.00
N ASP A 34 -12.04 -1.96 13.94
CA ASP A 34 -10.86 -1.86 13.07
C ASP A 34 -9.83 -2.95 13.38
N ASP A 35 -9.63 -3.28 14.66
CA ASP A 35 -8.76 -4.38 15.09
C ASP A 35 -9.19 -5.73 14.50
N GLN A 36 -10.50 -6.02 14.56
CA GLN A 36 -11.05 -7.27 14.02
C GLN A 36 -10.99 -7.31 12.49
N ALA A 37 -11.18 -6.17 11.83
CA ALA A 37 -11.01 -6.05 10.39
C ALA A 37 -9.56 -6.33 9.98
N HIS A 38 -8.60 -5.78 10.71
CA HIS A 38 -7.18 -6.00 10.48
C HIS A 38 -6.77 -7.47 10.74
N GLU A 39 -7.32 -8.11 11.77
CA GLU A 39 -7.08 -9.53 12.05
C GLU A 39 -7.63 -10.45 10.93
N GLN A 40 -8.85 -10.18 10.47
CA GLN A 40 -9.44 -10.93 9.35
C GLN A 40 -8.67 -10.73 8.04
N ASN A 41 -8.22 -9.50 7.77
CA ASN A 41 -7.36 -9.22 6.63
C ASN A 41 -6.03 -9.95 6.76
N ASN A 42 -5.40 -9.97 7.94
CA ASN A 42 -4.18 -10.74 8.15
C ASN A 42 -4.36 -12.24 7.91
N LYS A 43 -5.53 -12.79 8.23
CA LYS A 43 -5.86 -14.19 7.93
C LYS A 43 -5.99 -14.48 6.43
N LEU A 44 -6.39 -13.49 5.62
CA LEU A 44 -6.42 -13.61 4.16
C LEU A 44 -5.04 -13.38 3.53
N THR A 45 -4.26 -12.43 4.06
CA THR A 45 -2.94 -12.06 3.52
C THR A 45 -1.86 -13.08 3.88
N LYS A 46 -2.00 -13.74 5.04
CA LYS A 46 -1.10 -14.82 5.47
C LYS A 46 -1.65 -16.13 4.91
N SER A 47 -0.97 -16.70 3.93
CA SER A 47 -1.20 -18.09 3.51
C SER A 47 -0.93 -19.06 4.67
N ASP A 48 -1.19 -20.36 4.50
CA ASP A 48 -1.01 -21.39 5.54
C ASP A 48 0.38 -21.37 6.23
N GLY A 49 1.40 -20.78 5.59
CA GLY A 49 2.75 -20.58 6.13
C GLY A 49 2.98 -19.26 6.90
N GLY A 50 1.96 -18.44 7.14
CA GLY A 50 2.14 -17.17 7.85
C GLY A 50 3.02 -16.17 7.09
N ALA A 51 3.83 -15.40 7.83
CA ALA A 51 4.81 -14.49 7.24
C ALA A 51 5.92 -15.22 6.46
N ILE A 52 6.24 -16.47 6.85
CA ILE A 52 7.22 -17.30 6.14
C ILE A 52 6.67 -17.74 4.78
N GLY A 53 5.37 -18.06 4.70
CA GLY A 53 4.71 -18.38 3.43
C GLY A 53 4.76 -17.25 2.40
N ILE A 54 4.66 -15.99 2.87
CA ILE A 54 4.80 -14.80 2.01
C ILE A 54 6.23 -14.67 1.49
N LEU A 55 7.23 -14.84 2.37
CA LEU A 55 8.64 -14.78 2.01
C LEU A 55 9.01 -15.85 0.99
N ASP A 56 8.57 -17.09 1.21
CA ASP A 56 8.84 -18.22 0.31
C ASP A 56 8.15 -18.03 -1.06
N ALA A 57 6.92 -17.49 -1.10
CA ALA A 57 6.27 -17.12 -2.36
C ALA A 57 7.04 -16.00 -3.11
N LEU A 58 7.57 -15.02 -2.39
CA LEU A 58 8.35 -13.93 -2.96
C LEU A 58 9.70 -14.42 -3.49
N GLU A 59 10.37 -15.32 -2.77
CA GLU A 59 11.61 -15.96 -3.20
C GLU A 59 11.40 -16.86 -4.43
N ARG A 60 10.31 -17.63 -4.48
CA ARG A 60 9.92 -18.40 -5.67
C ARG A 60 9.67 -17.48 -6.87
N LYS A 61 8.95 -16.37 -6.65
CA LYS A 61 8.67 -15.40 -7.71
C LYS A 61 9.94 -14.72 -8.22
N TRP A 62 10.88 -14.39 -7.32
CA TRP A 62 12.18 -13.86 -7.68
C TRP A 62 12.97 -14.84 -8.57
N ARG A 63 13.06 -16.12 -8.15
CA ARG A 63 13.72 -17.17 -8.95
C ARG A 63 13.11 -17.35 -10.33
N MET A 64 11.79 -17.21 -10.47
CA MET A 64 11.11 -17.27 -11.78
C MET A 64 11.43 -16.08 -12.68
N LEU A 65 11.47 -14.87 -12.13
CA LEU A 65 11.72 -13.64 -12.90
C LEU A 65 13.21 -13.40 -13.20
N HIS A 66 14.10 -13.97 -12.38
CA HIS A 66 15.55 -13.79 -12.47
C HIS A 66 16.28 -15.15 -12.47
N PRO A 67 16.16 -15.96 -13.54
CA PRO A 67 16.77 -17.28 -13.59
C PRO A 67 18.31 -17.19 -13.59
N GLY A 68 18.96 -17.89 -12.66
CA GLY A 68 20.42 -17.96 -12.57
C GLY A 68 21.09 -16.77 -11.85
N GLU A 69 20.33 -15.74 -11.49
CA GLU A 69 20.82 -14.67 -10.62
C GLU A 69 20.74 -15.10 -9.15
N LYS A 70 21.78 -14.77 -8.38
CA LYS A 70 21.74 -14.94 -6.92
C LYS A 70 20.81 -13.90 -6.32
N ALA A 71 20.04 -14.30 -5.32
CA ALA A 71 19.21 -13.37 -4.57
C ALA A 71 20.05 -12.19 -4.04
N PRO A 72 19.48 -10.97 -3.98
CA PRO A 72 20.18 -9.79 -3.48
C PRO A 72 20.74 -10.03 -2.07
N ASP A 73 21.97 -9.58 -1.82
CA ASP A 73 22.58 -9.68 -0.50
C ASP A 73 21.92 -8.72 0.51
N ASP A 74 22.02 -9.03 1.81
CA ASP A 74 21.45 -8.18 2.87
C ASP A 74 21.94 -6.72 2.80
N LYS A 75 23.17 -6.51 2.33
CA LYS A 75 23.75 -5.16 2.19
C LYS A 75 23.06 -4.37 1.08
N SER A 76 22.76 -4.98 -0.06
CA SER A 76 22.02 -4.34 -1.16
C SER A 76 20.58 -4.07 -0.76
N LEU A 77 19.91 -5.01 -0.09
CA LEU A 77 18.55 -4.84 0.44
C LEU A 77 18.46 -3.66 1.41
N ASN A 78 19.37 -3.58 2.40
CA ASN A 78 19.41 -2.47 3.35
C ASN A 78 19.66 -1.12 2.66
N ARG A 79 20.52 -1.10 1.64
CA ARG A 79 20.81 0.11 0.87
C ARG A 79 19.60 0.56 0.05
N TRP A 80 18.86 -0.37 -0.55
CA TRP A 80 17.62 -0.08 -1.27
C TRP A 80 16.53 0.41 -0.33
N MET A 81 16.36 -0.23 0.82
CA MET A 81 15.41 0.18 1.85
C MET A 81 15.69 1.60 2.35
N LYS A 82 16.98 1.92 2.56
CA LYS A 82 17.41 3.27 2.94
C LYS A 82 17.09 4.30 1.85
N LYS A 83 17.43 4.02 0.59
CA LYS A 83 17.08 4.89 -0.54
C LYS A 83 15.58 5.10 -0.67
N PHE A 84 14.79 4.05 -0.52
CA PHE A 84 13.34 4.15 -0.57
C PHE A 84 12.79 5.05 0.54
N LYS A 85 13.28 4.92 1.77
CA LYS A 85 12.88 5.80 2.89
C LYS A 85 13.23 7.27 2.64
N GLU A 86 14.35 7.53 1.98
CA GLU A 86 14.83 8.88 1.71
C GLU A 86 14.19 9.54 0.48
N THR A 87 13.94 8.77 -0.59
CA THR A 87 13.52 9.31 -1.91
C THR A 87 12.18 8.77 -2.42
N GLY A 88 11.55 7.83 -1.72
CA GLY A 88 10.32 7.16 -2.16
C GLY A 88 10.50 6.21 -3.35
N SER A 89 11.74 5.98 -3.82
CA SER A 89 12.03 5.13 -4.97
C SER A 89 13.34 4.35 -4.81
N VAL A 90 13.39 3.15 -5.38
CA VAL A 90 14.59 2.28 -5.44
C VAL A 90 15.24 2.33 -6.83
N ALA A 91 14.57 2.91 -7.83
CA ALA A 91 15.09 3.00 -9.19
C ALA A 91 16.39 3.81 -9.21
N LYS A 92 17.34 3.42 -10.08
CA LYS A 92 18.43 4.33 -10.43
C LYS A 92 17.79 5.58 -11.01
N ALA A 93 18.02 6.74 -10.40
CA ALA A 93 17.60 8.01 -10.96
C ALA A 93 18.11 8.06 -12.41
N ALA A 94 17.20 8.14 -13.37
CA ALA A 94 17.58 8.47 -14.73
C ALA A 94 18.23 9.85 -14.68
N SER A 95 19.45 9.99 -15.19
CA SER A 95 20.06 11.30 -15.40
C SER A 95 19.07 12.17 -16.18
N PRO A 96 18.77 13.41 -15.76
CA PRO A 96 17.77 14.22 -16.43
C PRO A 96 18.34 14.70 -17.76
N GLY A 97 18.14 13.89 -18.80
CA GLY A 97 18.33 14.26 -20.20
C GLY A 97 16.98 14.57 -20.83
N THR A 98 16.33 15.65 -20.42
CA THR A 98 15.13 16.16 -21.12
C THR A 98 15.36 17.62 -21.41
N SER A 99 15.63 17.94 -22.69
CA SER A 99 15.57 19.31 -23.19
C SER A 99 14.17 19.88 -22.98
N GLU A 100 14.08 21.20 -22.82
CA GLU A 100 12.85 21.95 -22.55
C GLU A 100 11.75 21.69 -23.59
N GLU A 101 12.18 21.40 -24.82
CA GLU A 101 11.35 20.98 -25.96
C GLU A 101 10.55 19.69 -25.69
N ASN A 102 11.16 18.69 -25.03
CA ASN A 102 10.50 17.43 -24.69
C ASN A 102 9.46 17.61 -23.58
N VAL A 103 9.71 18.52 -22.64
CA VAL A 103 8.77 18.85 -21.56
C VAL A 103 7.51 19.50 -22.13
N GLU A 104 7.68 20.41 -23.08
CA GLU A 104 6.55 21.12 -23.69
C GLU A 104 5.71 20.20 -24.58
N HIS A 105 6.34 19.27 -25.32
CA HIS A 105 5.61 18.27 -26.09
C HIS A 105 4.74 17.35 -25.20
N ILE A 106 5.26 16.93 -24.03
CA ILE A 106 4.48 16.14 -23.05
C ILE A 106 3.31 16.95 -22.49
N ARG A 107 3.53 18.24 -22.17
CA ARG A 107 2.44 19.12 -21.69
C ARG A 107 1.33 19.27 -22.74
N GLN A 108 1.69 19.47 -24.00
CA GLN A 108 0.72 19.58 -25.10
C GLN A 108 -0.06 18.28 -25.34
N SER A 109 0.58 17.12 -25.17
CA SER A 109 -0.09 15.80 -25.23
C SER A 109 -1.15 15.63 -24.14
N CYS A 110 -0.85 16.04 -22.91
CA CYS A 110 -1.79 15.93 -21.79
C CYS A 110 -3.00 16.87 -21.92
N VAL A 111 -2.81 18.08 -22.46
CA VAL A 111 -3.92 19.03 -22.70
C VAL A 111 -4.87 18.55 -23.80
N ARG A 112 -4.36 17.81 -24.79
CA ARG A 112 -5.18 17.30 -25.91
C ARG A 112 -6.08 16.12 -25.54
N SER A 113 -5.77 15.37 -24.48
CA SER A 113 -6.50 14.15 -24.12
C SER A 113 -7.59 14.39 -23.07
N SER A 114 -8.55 15.26 -23.37
CA SER A 114 -9.85 15.26 -22.69
C SER A 114 -10.89 14.72 -23.68
N LYS A 115 -11.54 13.61 -23.31
CA LYS A 115 -12.52 12.80 -24.08
C LYS A 115 -11.94 11.58 -24.80
N ARG A 116 -11.60 10.53 -24.05
CA ARG A 116 -12.04 9.19 -24.43
C ARG A 116 -13.26 8.83 -23.59
N SER A 117 -14.43 9.00 -24.19
CA SER A 117 -15.68 8.42 -23.71
C SER A 117 -15.55 6.90 -23.70
N ILE A 118 -15.60 6.29 -22.52
CA ILE A 118 -15.89 4.86 -22.39
C ILE A 118 -17.39 4.71 -22.62
N ALA A 119 -17.78 4.28 -23.82
CA ALA A 119 -19.14 3.83 -24.08
C ALA A 119 -19.38 2.49 -23.37
N ARG A 120 -20.58 2.33 -22.80
CA ARG A 120 -21.06 1.12 -22.12
C ARG A 120 -21.30 -0.01 -23.10
#